data_AF-A0A534R2F2-F1
#
_entry.id   AF-A0A534R2F2-F1
#
_cell.length_a   1.000
_cell.length_b   1.000
_cell.length_c   1.000
_cell.angle_alpha   90.00
_cell.angle_beta   90.00
_cell.angle_gamma   90.00
#
_symmetry.space_group_name_H-M   'P 1'
#
loop_
_entity.id
_entity.type
_entity.pdbx_description
1 polymer ?
#
loop_
_entity_poly.entity_id
_entity_poly.type
_entity_poly.pdbx_seq_one_letter_code
_entity_poly.pdbx_strand_id
1 'polypeptide(L)'
;MILILDFGGQYTQLIARRVRELQVYCEIHPFDVSPEVVRRLDPEGVILSGGPASVYDTDAPQPHPGVLELLTSGSPPVLGICYGMGILNRAFGGEVARSERKEFGPADIRVVRMDPFFALGGRSTRVWMSHGDRMASIPREMETLATSENSPHAAFRHRTRPIYGVQFHPEVTHTADGREMLRNFVLRVANARTDWTMESFVEQEVARLRARVGDKRVVCALSGGVDSTVTAALVQQAVGDRLTCIFVDNGLLRAGEVEEVVGIFRDRMQLDVRLVDAAARFLENLRGVEDPERKRRIIGTTFIEVFEQEAKTIPHATFLAQGTLYPDVIESISVRGPSATIKSHHNVGGLPERMQLELLEPLRELFKDEVRRLGRVLGLPDAIITRQPFPGPGLAIRVIGPVDAERLRIVRGADAIVQDEIRRAELYQSLWQAFAVLLPVKTVGVMGDERTYENVLAIRAVQSSDGMTADWARLPDDLLGRLSTRIINEVAGVNRVVYDISSKPPATIEWE
;
A
#
# COMPACT_ATOMS: atom_id res chain seq x y z
N MET A 1 15.12 1.27 17.01
CA MET A 1 14.18 0.74 16.00
C MET A 1 13.32 -0.37 16.59
N ILE A 2 12.14 -0.63 16.00
CA ILE A 2 11.29 -1.78 16.35
C ILE A 2 11.39 -2.87 15.27
N LEU A 3 11.59 -4.12 15.68
CA LEU A 3 11.54 -5.27 14.78
C LEU A 3 10.14 -5.91 14.80
N ILE A 4 9.58 -6.20 13.64
CA ILE A 4 8.28 -6.86 13.50
C ILE A 4 8.53 -8.22 12.84
N LEU A 5 8.11 -9.30 13.50
CA LEU A 5 8.20 -10.64 12.94
C LEU A 5 6.86 -11.04 12.33
N ASP A 6 6.84 -11.31 11.02
CA ASP A 6 5.64 -11.66 10.27
C ASP A 6 5.38 -13.17 10.28
N PHE A 7 4.27 -13.55 10.91
CA PHE A 7 3.75 -14.92 10.95
C PHE A 7 2.69 -15.17 9.85
N GLY A 8 2.64 -14.32 8.82
CA GLY A 8 1.71 -14.41 7.68
C GLY A 8 0.38 -13.71 7.96
N GLY A 9 0.38 -12.73 8.86
CA GLY A 9 -0.80 -11.97 9.22
C GLY A 9 -1.19 -10.95 8.14
N GLN A 10 -2.48 -10.88 7.79
CA GLN A 10 -2.99 -9.89 6.83
C GLN A 10 -2.77 -8.43 7.26
N TYR A 11 -2.53 -8.18 8.55
CA TYR A 11 -2.38 -6.84 9.13
C TYR A 11 -0.94 -6.49 9.49
N THR A 12 0.06 -7.31 9.16
CA THR A 12 1.46 -7.06 9.55
C THR A 12 1.98 -5.70 9.06
N GLN A 13 1.65 -5.31 7.83
CA GLN A 13 2.01 -4.00 7.29
C GLN A 13 1.35 -2.83 8.06
N LEU A 14 0.15 -3.03 8.61
CA LEU A 14 -0.50 -2.02 9.44
C LEU A 14 0.23 -1.82 10.76
N ILE A 15 0.76 -2.89 11.37
CA ILE A 15 1.60 -2.78 12.58
C ILE A 15 2.78 -1.84 12.29
N ALA A 16 3.53 -2.12 11.21
CA ALA A 16 4.66 -1.28 10.82
C ALA A 16 4.23 0.17 10.59
N ARG A 17 3.15 0.40 9.85
CA ARG A 17 2.62 1.74 9.62
C ARG A 17 2.28 2.47 10.93
N ARG A 18 1.65 1.80 11.90
CA ARG A 18 1.35 2.40 13.21
C ARG A 18 2.59 2.75 14.01
N VAL A 19 3.66 1.97 13.90
CA VAL A 19 4.96 2.31 14.52
C VAL A 19 5.57 3.53 13.81
N ARG A 20 5.54 3.59 12.48
CA ARG A 20 6.04 4.72 11.69
C ARG A 20 5.28 6.03 11.96
N GLU A 21 3.96 5.96 12.20
CA GLU A 21 3.14 7.10 12.63
C GLU A 21 3.57 7.71 13.97
N LEU A 22 4.33 6.97 14.78
CA LEU A 22 4.94 7.44 16.02
C LEU A 22 6.36 7.99 15.82
N GLN A 23 6.78 8.15 14.56
CA GLN A 23 8.12 8.63 14.18
C GLN A 23 9.25 7.71 14.65
N VAL A 24 8.99 6.39 14.72
CA VAL A 24 9.97 5.36 15.09
C VAL A 24 10.25 4.47 13.88
N TYR A 25 11.53 4.24 13.56
CA TYR A 25 11.93 3.32 12.49
C TYR A 25 11.58 1.86 12.85
N CYS A 26 11.06 1.09 11.90
CA CYS A 26 10.76 -0.32 12.08
C CYS A 26 10.96 -1.18 10.83
N GLU A 27 11.37 -2.42 11.01
CA GLU A 27 11.49 -3.38 9.91
C GLU A 27 10.61 -4.61 10.15
N ILE A 28 10.00 -5.11 9.08
CA ILE A 28 9.32 -6.39 9.01
C ILE A 28 10.30 -7.44 8.50
N HIS A 29 10.45 -8.52 9.25
CA HIS A 29 11.21 -9.71 8.87
C HIS A 29 10.32 -10.96 8.96
N PRO A 30 10.61 -12.02 8.19
CA PRO A 30 9.96 -13.31 8.38
C PRO A 30 10.12 -13.84 9.80
N PHE A 31 9.14 -14.63 10.26
CA PHE A 31 9.15 -15.21 11.60
C PHE A 31 10.39 -16.08 11.90
N ASP A 32 10.97 -16.72 10.89
CA ASP A 32 12.11 -17.65 10.98
C ASP A 32 13.48 -16.97 10.81
N VAL A 33 13.52 -15.63 10.90
CA VAL A 33 14.75 -14.83 10.84
C VAL A 33 15.82 -15.38 11.79
N SER A 34 17.09 -15.36 11.35
CA SER A 34 18.18 -15.92 12.15
C SER A 34 18.49 -15.06 13.38
N PRO A 35 18.95 -15.66 14.49
CA PRO A 35 19.36 -14.91 15.68
C PRO A 35 20.46 -13.88 15.40
N GLU A 36 21.36 -14.15 14.45
CA GLU A 36 22.45 -13.25 14.05
C GLU A 36 21.90 -11.96 13.43
N VAL A 37 20.84 -12.07 12.61
CA VAL A 37 20.18 -10.90 12.04
C VAL A 37 19.53 -10.07 13.15
N VAL A 38 18.80 -10.70 14.07
CA VAL A 38 18.14 -9.99 15.18
C VAL A 38 19.17 -9.27 16.06
N ARG A 39 20.29 -9.94 16.40
CA ARG A 39 21.37 -9.32 17.19
C ARG A 39 22.06 -8.17 16.45
N ARG A 40 22.23 -8.27 15.13
CA ARG A 40 22.82 -7.21 14.32
C ARG A 40 21.92 -5.97 14.25
N LEU A 41 20.60 -6.17 14.20
CA LEU A 41 19.62 -5.08 14.18
C LEU A 41 19.50 -4.38 15.54
N ASP A 42 19.85 -5.07 16.63
CA ASP A 42 19.78 -4.57 18.02
C ASP A 42 18.47 -3.81 18.32
N PRO A 43 17.30 -4.46 18.15
CA PRO A 43 16.02 -3.76 18.22
C PRO A 43 15.70 -3.30 19.64
N GLU A 44 15.14 -2.10 19.77
CA GLU A 44 14.66 -1.53 21.05
C GLU A 44 13.37 -2.23 21.54
N GLY A 45 12.69 -2.94 20.64
CA GLY A 45 11.51 -3.76 20.94
C GLY A 45 11.14 -4.67 19.76
N VAL A 46 10.44 -5.77 20.04
CA VAL A 46 9.97 -6.73 19.03
C VAL A 46 8.46 -6.89 19.08
N ILE A 47 7.80 -6.88 17.92
CA ILE A 47 6.37 -7.19 17.79
C ILE A 47 6.22 -8.47 16.98
N LEU A 48 5.51 -9.46 17.51
CA LEU A 48 5.14 -10.69 16.82
C LEU A 48 3.74 -10.51 16.23
N SER A 49 3.60 -10.57 14.91
CA SER A 49 2.31 -10.35 14.25
C SER A 49 1.31 -11.46 14.53
N GLY A 50 0.06 -11.22 14.11
CA GLY A 50 -0.92 -12.28 13.93
C GLY A 50 -0.55 -13.22 12.78
N GLY A 51 -1.35 -14.27 12.62
CA GLY A 51 -1.19 -15.28 11.58
C GLY A 51 -2.47 -16.12 11.45
N PRO A 52 -2.73 -16.72 10.29
CA PRO A 52 -3.95 -17.49 10.04
C PRO A 52 -3.88 -18.93 10.57
N ALA A 53 -2.70 -19.42 10.94
CA ALA A 53 -2.48 -20.77 11.44
C ALA A 53 -2.89 -20.92 12.92
N SER A 54 -3.14 -22.15 13.36
CA SER A 54 -3.11 -22.49 14.79
C SER A 54 -1.67 -22.78 15.21
N VAL A 55 -1.32 -22.46 16.47
CA VAL A 55 0.05 -22.71 17.00
C VAL A 55 0.39 -24.20 17.14
N TYR A 56 -0.60 -25.09 17.00
CA TYR A 56 -0.44 -26.54 17.03
C TYR A 56 -0.52 -27.22 15.66
N ASP A 57 -0.81 -26.48 14.59
CA ASP A 57 -0.79 -27.07 13.25
C ASP A 57 0.63 -27.60 12.95
N THR A 58 0.75 -28.71 12.22
CA THR A 58 2.03 -29.37 11.95
C THR A 58 3.06 -28.43 11.31
N ASP A 59 2.59 -27.58 10.39
CA ASP A 59 3.41 -26.61 9.64
C ASP A 59 3.20 -25.17 10.15
N ALA A 60 2.82 -25.03 11.42
CA ALA A 60 2.59 -23.74 12.04
C ALA A 60 3.88 -22.88 12.02
N PRO A 61 3.83 -21.61 11.57
CA PRO A 61 4.99 -20.72 11.58
C PRO A 61 5.61 -20.57 12.98
N GLN A 62 6.83 -21.06 13.18
CA GLN A 62 7.54 -20.98 14.48
C GLN A 62 8.79 -20.13 14.36
N PRO A 63 9.06 -19.22 15.32
CA PRO A 63 10.29 -18.47 15.30
C PRO A 63 11.49 -19.41 15.45
N HIS A 64 12.64 -19.00 14.90
CA HIS A 64 13.87 -19.76 15.09
C HIS A 64 14.14 -19.97 16.59
N PRO A 65 14.56 -21.17 17.05
CA PRO A 65 14.69 -21.45 18.49
C PRO A 65 15.56 -20.44 19.25
N GLY A 66 16.69 -20.03 18.67
CA GLY A 66 17.56 -18.99 19.25
C GLY A 66 16.95 -17.59 19.27
N VAL A 67 15.98 -17.30 18.39
CA VAL A 67 15.18 -16.06 18.46
C VAL A 67 14.14 -16.19 19.56
N LEU A 68 13.47 -17.34 19.70
CA LEU A 68 12.50 -17.57 20.78
C LEU A 68 13.12 -17.43 22.17
N GLU A 69 14.33 -17.94 22.37
CA GLU A 69 15.10 -17.75 23.60
C GLU A 69 15.35 -16.26 23.88
N LEU A 70 15.75 -15.50 22.87
CA LEU A 70 15.94 -14.06 22.97
C LEU A 70 14.63 -13.32 23.32
N LEU A 71 13.53 -13.66 22.65
CA LEU A 71 12.21 -13.05 22.89
C LEU A 71 11.68 -13.33 24.31
N THR A 72 11.99 -14.50 24.87
CA THR A 72 11.55 -14.89 26.21
C THR A 72 12.47 -14.40 27.33
N SER A 73 13.69 -13.96 27.00
CA SER A 73 14.66 -13.42 27.96
C SER A 73 14.19 -12.15 28.68
N GLY A 74 13.34 -11.36 28.01
CA GLY A 74 12.86 -10.05 28.48
C GLY A 74 13.67 -8.86 27.97
N SER A 75 14.71 -9.08 27.17
CA SER A 75 15.43 -8.03 26.45
C SER A 75 15.75 -8.50 25.03
N PRO A 76 15.17 -7.89 23.99
CA PRO A 76 14.36 -6.68 24.01
C PRO A 76 12.92 -6.92 24.52
N PRO A 77 12.17 -5.85 24.87
CA PRO A 77 10.73 -5.91 25.11
C PRO A 77 9.95 -6.53 23.96
N VAL A 78 8.91 -7.31 24.27
CA VAL A 78 8.14 -8.07 23.27
C VAL A 78 6.65 -7.85 23.39
N LEU A 79 5.97 -7.65 22.26
CA LEU A 79 4.52 -7.66 22.14
C LEU A 79 4.08 -8.75 21.16
N GLY A 80 3.32 -9.74 21.62
CA GLY A 80 2.65 -10.71 20.77
C GLY A 80 1.22 -10.29 20.43
N ILE A 81 0.85 -10.30 19.15
CA ILE A 81 -0.49 -9.98 18.68
C ILE A 81 -1.14 -11.23 18.10
N CYS A 82 -2.33 -11.60 18.58
CA CYS A 82 -3.11 -12.76 18.15
C CYS A 82 -2.26 -14.06 18.14
N TYR A 83 -1.80 -14.50 16.98
CA TYR A 83 -0.90 -15.66 16.84
C TYR A 83 0.41 -15.49 17.64
N GLY A 84 1.03 -14.31 17.57
CA GLY A 84 2.24 -13.99 18.32
C GLY A 84 2.05 -14.08 19.84
N MET A 85 0.85 -13.76 20.35
CA MET A 85 0.51 -13.98 21.76
C MET A 85 0.48 -15.48 22.10
N GLY A 86 -0.04 -16.31 21.20
CA GLY A 86 -0.03 -17.76 21.37
C GLY A 86 1.36 -18.37 21.38
N ILE A 87 2.27 -17.87 20.52
CA ILE A 87 3.68 -18.27 20.53
C ILE A 87 4.32 -17.98 21.89
N LEU A 88 4.13 -16.77 22.41
CA LEU A 88 4.65 -16.41 23.73
C LEU A 88 4.03 -17.27 24.83
N ASN A 89 2.71 -17.47 24.84
CA ASN A 89 2.05 -18.28 25.86
C ASN A 89 2.62 -19.70 25.91
N ARG A 90 2.76 -20.34 24.73
CA ARG A 90 3.33 -21.68 24.60
C ARG A 90 4.79 -21.73 25.05
N ALA A 91 5.59 -20.72 24.73
CA ALA A 91 7.00 -20.66 25.09
C ALA A 91 7.21 -20.62 26.62
N PHE A 92 6.24 -20.10 27.38
CA PHE A 92 6.24 -20.13 28.84
C PHE A 92 5.43 -21.30 29.44
N GLY A 93 5.00 -22.27 28.62
CA GLY A 93 4.31 -23.48 29.06
C GLY A 93 2.80 -23.33 29.28
N GLY A 94 2.17 -22.26 28.79
CA GLY A 94 0.71 -22.12 28.77
C GLY A 94 0.06 -22.94 27.66
N GLU A 95 -1.27 -23.12 27.76
CA GLU A 95 -2.05 -23.88 26.79
C GLU A 95 -2.91 -22.97 25.91
N VAL A 96 -2.94 -23.29 24.63
CA VAL A 96 -3.85 -22.69 23.64
C VAL A 96 -4.92 -23.74 23.32
N ALA A 97 -6.16 -23.33 23.10
CA ALA A 97 -7.24 -24.23 22.69
C ALA A 97 -7.98 -23.65 21.50
N ARG A 98 -8.43 -24.52 20.59
CA ARG A 98 -9.37 -24.13 19.55
C ARG A 98 -10.66 -23.65 20.20
N SER A 99 -11.15 -22.49 19.78
CA SER A 99 -12.44 -21.98 20.24
C SER A 99 -13.57 -22.68 19.48
N GLU A 100 -14.62 -23.11 20.19
CA GLU A 100 -15.83 -23.69 19.57
C GLU A 100 -16.57 -22.66 18.69
N ARG A 101 -16.42 -21.37 19.01
CA ARG A 101 -16.91 -20.24 18.22
C ARG A 101 -15.72 -19.37 17.83
N LYS A 102 -15.42 -19.29 16.54
CA LYS A 102 -14.40 -18.37 16.05
C LYS A 102 -14.90 -16.94 16.22
N GLU A 103 -14.09 -16.08 16.82
CA GLU A 103 -14.44 -14.68 17.06
C GLU A 103 -13.74 -13.83 15.99
N PHE A 104 -14.52 -13.46 14.98
CA PHE A 104 -14.10 -12.55 13.92
C PHE A 104 -15.01 -11.33 13.96
N GLY A 105 -14.49 -10.20 14.41
CA GLY A 105 -15.23 -8.95 14.45
C GLY A 105 -15.07 -8.16 15.74
N PRO A 106 -15.95 -7.18 15.97
CA PRO A 106 -15.88 -6.31 17.13
C PRO A 106 -16.26 -7.08 18.40
N ALA A 107 -15.46 -6.90 19.45
CA ALA A 107 -15.73 -7.41 20.78
C ALA A 107 -15.39 -6.34 21.83
N ASP A 108 -16.03 -6.42 22.99
CA ASP A 108 -15.68 -5.56 24.13
C ASP A 108 -14.80 -6.35 25.11
N ILE A 109 -13.63 -5.80 25.43
CA ILE A 109 -12.77 -6.31 26.49
C ILE A 109 -12.95 -5.48 27.75
N ARG A 110 -12.78 -6.12 28.90
CA ARG A 110 -12.69 -5.47 30.21
C ARG A 110 -11.24 -5.48 30.69
N VAL A 111 -10.68 -4.30 30.95
CA VAL A 111 -9.34 -4.17 31.54
C VAL A 111 -9.44 -4.40 33.05
N VAL A 112 -8.83 -5.49 33.54
CA VAL A 112 -8.94 -5.96 34.94
C VAL A 112 -7.73 -5.59 35.80
N ARG A 113 -6.68 -5.04 35.18
CA ARG A 113 -5.46 -4.55 35.83
C ARG A 113 -5.00 -3.24 35.18
N MET A 114 -4.50 -2.31 35.98
CA MET A 114 -3.82 -1.14 35.45
C MET A 114 -2.42 -1.54 34.98
N ASP A 115 -2.04 -1.11 33.79
CA ASP A 115 -0.71 -1.38 33.24
C ASP A 115 -0.29 -0.27 32.26
N PRO A 116 1.02 0.06 32.17
CA PRO A 116 1.53 1.02 31.19
C PRO A 116 1.10 0.77 29.75
N PHE A 117 0.88 -0.48 29.33
CA PHE A 117 0.42 -0.85 28.00
C PHE A 117 -1.00 -0.33 27.68
N PHE A 118 -1.95 -0.45 28.62
CA PHE A 118 -3.33 0.01 28.45
C PHE A 118 -3.51 1.49 28.81
N ALA A 119 -2.65 2.03 29.68
CA ALA A 119 -2.65 3.42 30.19
C ALA A 119 -3.98 3.97 30.76
N LEU A 120 -5.05 3.18 30.87
CA LEU A 120 -6.32 3.51 31.53
C LEU A 120 -6.94 2.24 32.14
N GLY A 121 -6.91 2.11 33.47
CA GLY A 121 -7.51 0.96 34.18
C GLY A 121 -9.02 1.03 34.34
N GLY A 122 -9.68 -0.12 34.49
CA GLY A 122 -11.09 -0.21 34.94
C GLY A 122 -12.14 0.12 33.88
N ARG A 123 -11.75 0.29 32.61
CA ARG A 123 -12.65 0.58 31.49
C ARG A 123 -12.85 -0.65 30.62
N SER A 124 -14.01 -0.72 29.99
CA SER A 124 -14.20 -1.57 28.82
C SER A 124 -13.82 -0.79 27.57
N THR A 125 -13.24 -1.48 26.58
CA THR A 125 -12.93 -0.89 25.28
C THR A 125 -13.26 -1.87 24.17
N ARG A 126 -13.60 -1.31 23.00
CA ARG A 126 -13.93 -2.08 21.81
C ARG A 126 -12.65 -2.43 21.05
N VAL A 127 -12.50 -3.70 20.76
CA VAL A 127 -11.35 -4.26 20.03
C VAL A 127 -11.81 -5.11 18.86
N TRP A 128 -10.90 -5.34 17.92
CA TRP A 128 -11.10 -6.26 16.81
C TRP A 128 -10.49 -7.63 17.10
N MET A 129 -11.35 -8.62 17.34
CA MET A 129 -10.95 -10.01 17.48
C MET A 129 -10.86 -10.67 16.10
N SER A 130 -9.82 -11.47 15.88
CA SER A 130 -9.67 -12.26 14.66
C SER A 130 -8.87 -13.53 14.94
N HIS A 131 -9.44 -14.40 15.77
CA HIS A 131 -8.75 -15.62 16.20
C HIS A 131 -9.65 -16.86 16.17
N GLY A 132 -9.07 -17.98 15.77
CA GLY A 132 -9.69 -19.32 15.90
C GLY A 132 -9.34 -20.00 17.22
N ASP A 133 -8.24 -19.59 17.84
CA ASP A 133 -7.69 -20.15 19.07
C ASP A 133 -7.82 -19.15 20.22
N ARG A 134 -7.88 -19.65 21.46
CA ARG A 134 -7.87 -18.84 22.69
C ARG A 134 -6.83 -19.39 23.66
N MET A 135 -6.29 -18.54 24.53
CA MET A 135 -5.45 -18.99 25.63
C MET A 135 -6.33 -19.69 26.67
N ALA A 136 -6.21 -21.02 26.78
CA ALA A 136 -6.96 -21.82 27.75
C ALA A 136 -6.38 -21.66 29.17
N SER A 137 -5.07 -21.57 29.25
CA SER A 137 -4.34 -21.26 30.47
C SER A 137 -3.14 -20.38 30.17
N ILE A 138 -2.77 -19.55 31.14
CA ILE A 138 -1.49 -18.82 31.14
C ILE A 138 -0.64 -19.31 32.32
N PRO A 139 0.69 -19.32 32.19
CA PRO A 139 1.58 -19.80 33.24
C PRO A 139 1.65 -18.78 34.40
N ARG A 140 2.20 -19.20 35.55
CA ARG A 140 2.18 -18.41 36.81
C ARG A 140 2.97 -17.10 36.70
N GLU A 141 3.96 -17.09 35.82
CA GLU A 141 4.84 -15.99 35.44
C GLU A 141 4.07 -14.88 34.70
N MET A 142 2.90 -15.20 34.16
CA MET A 142 2.03 -14.27 33.46
C MET A 142 0.90 -13.77 34.37
N GLU A 143 0.42 -12.58 34.05
CA GLU A 143 -0.74 -11.94 34.69
C GLU A 143 -1.70 -11.45 33.61
N THR A 144 -2.99 -11.77 33.78
CA THR A 144 -4.05 -11.28 32.89
C THR A 144 -4.29 -9.79 33.08
N LEU A 145 -4.27 -9.05 31.96
CA LEU A 145 -4.55 -7.62 31.93
C LEU A 145 -5.97 -7.30 31.47
N ALA A 146 -6.53 -8.10 30.56
CA ALA A 146 -7.87 -7.91 30.04
C ALA A 146 -8.56 -9.25 29.74
N THR A 147 -9.89 -9.24 29.79
CA THR A 147 -10.78 -10.39 29.54
C THR A 147 -11.89 -10.01 28.56
N SER A 148 -12.38 -10.93 27.74
CA SER A 148 -13.64 -10.80 26.98
C SER A 148 -14.62 -11.92 27.37
N GLU A 149 -15.82 -11.91 26.79
CA GLU A 149 -16.80 -12.99 26.96
C GLU A 149 -16.26 -14.37 26.55
N ASN A 150 -15.51 -14.44 25.43
CA ASN A 150 -15.00 -15.70 24.88
C ASN A 150 -13.51 -15.95 25.16
N SER A 151 -12.78 -14.95 25.64
CA SER A 151 -11.34 -15.03 25.92
C SER A 151 -11.04 -14.62 27.37
N PRO A 152 -10.83 -15.59 28.29
CA PRO A 152 -10.53 -15.30 29.69
C PRO A 152 -9.18 -14.59 29.87
N HIS A 153 -8.30 -14.68 28.86
CA HIS A 153 -7.02 -14.01 28.82
C HIS A 153 -6.90 -13.24 27.50
N ALA A 154 -7.74 -12.23 27.29
CA ALA A 154 -7.70 -11.40 26.09
C ALA A 154 -6.41 -10.56 25.98
N ALA A 155 -5.77 -10.28 27.12
CA ALA A 155 -4.41 -9.76 27.16
C ALA A 155 -3.66 -10.25 28.42
N PHE A 156 -2.35 -10.45 28.31
CA PHE A 156 -1.46 -10.75 29.43
C PHE A 156 -0.19 -9.92 29.40
N ARG A 157 0.52 -9.91 30.53
CA ARG A 157 1.93 -9.53 30.61
C ARG A 157 2.71 -10.54 31.45
N HIS A 158 4.02 -10.58 31.26
CA HIS A 158 4.92 -11.21 32.21
C HIS A 158 5.06 -10.34 33.46
N ARG A 159 5.13 -10.96 34.64
CA ARG A 159 5.13 -10.24 35.93
C ARG A 159 6.37 -9.37 36.16
N THR A 160 7.52 -9.78 35.62
CA THR A 160 8.83 -9.14 35.87
C THR A 160 9.58 -8.73 34.60
N ARG A 161 9.09 -9.08 33.41
CA ARG A 161 9.76 -8.85 32.13
C ARG A 161 8.83 -8.04 31.23
N PRO A 162 9.33 -7.17 30.35
CA PRO A 162 8.51 -6.35 29.46
C PRO A 162 7.97 -7.17 28.27
N ILE A 163 7.24 -8.24 28.56
CA ILE A 163 6.66 -9.16 27.58
C ILE A 163 5.14 -9.08 27.71
N TYR A 164 4.47 -8.80 26.60
CA TYR A 164 3.04 -8.54 26.51
C TYR A 164 2.41 -9.41 25.43
N GLY A 165 1.14 -9.76 25.62
CA GLY A 165 0.35 -10.50 24.64
C GLY A 165 -1.06 -9.94 24.57
N VAL A 166 -1.58 -9.75 23.36
CA VAL A 166 -2.98 -9.36 23.10
C VAL A 166 -3.62 -10.29 22.08
N GLN A 167 -4.86 -10.71 22.32
CA GLN A 167 -5.58 -11.65 21.46
C GLN A 167 -6.29 -10.94 20.28
N PHE A 168 -6.45 -9.62 20.41
CA PHE A 168 -7.04 -8.72 19.42
C PHE A 168 -5.97 -7.95 18.65
N HIS A 169 -6.38 -7.22 17.62
CA HIS A 169 -5.51 -6.45 16.73
C HIS A 169 -5.52 -4.95 17.09
N PRO A 170 -4.52 -4.42 17.83
CA PRO A 170 -4.45 -2.99 18.14
C PRO A 170 -4.09 -2.11 16.92
N GLU A 171 -3.60 -2.70 15.84
CA GLU A 171 -3.15 -1.99 14.63
C GLU A 171 -4.31 -1.53 13.71
N VAL A 172 -5.48 -2.16 13.83
CA VAL A 172 -6.65 -1.83 13.00
C VAL A 172 -7.48 -0.70 13.61
N THR A 173 -8.11 0.09 12.74
CA THR A 173 -8.94 1.24 13.13
C THR A 173 -10.18 0.85 13.95
N HIS A 174 -10.64 -0.39 13.85
CA HIS A 174 -11.78 -0.92 14.61
C HIS A 174 -11.49 -1.07 16.11
N THR A 175 -10.21 -1.13 16.50
CA THR A 175 -9.81 -1.16 17.91
C THR A 175 -9.66 0.28 18.41
N ALA A 176 -10.63 0.73 19.20
CA ALA A 176 -10.81 2.15 19.54
C ALA A 176 -9.55 2.78 20.17
N ASP A 177 -8.93 2.08 21.11
CA ASP A 177 -7.73 2.54 21.82
C ASP A 177 -6.43 1.92 21.27
N GLY A 178 -6.49 1.24 20.12
CA GLY A 178 -5.38 0.44 19.60
C GLY A 178 -4.11 1.24 19.30
N ARG A 179 -4.29 2.47 18.77
CA ARG A 179 -3.19 3.41 18.53
C ARG A 179 -2.46 3.78 19.82
N GLU A 180 -3.20 4.00 20.91
CA GLU A 180 -2.62 4.34 22.20
C GLU A 180 -1.89 3.14 22.82
N MET A 181 -2.43 1.92 22.67
CA MET A 181 -1.74 0.70 23.12
C MET A 181 -0.40 0.50 22.42
N LEU A 182 -0.37 0.63 21.08
CA LEU A 182 0.88 0.56 20.33
C LEU A 182 1.84 1.69 20.70
N ARG A 183 1.34 2.92 20.88
CA ARG A 183 2.13 4.05 21.37
C ARG A 183 2.79 3.75 22.72
N ASN A 184 2.05 3.18 23.66
CA ASN A 184 2.57 2.82 24.97
C ASN A 184 3.65 1.75 24.88
N PHE A 185 3.43 0.70 24.09
CA PHE A 185 4.45 -0.32 23.90
C PHE A 185 5.72 0.28 23.29
N VAL A 186 5.60 0.98 22.16
CA VAL A 186 6.74 1.50 21.40
C VAL A 186 7.52 2.56 22.20
N LEU A 187 6.82 3.56 22.78
CA LEU A 187 7.48 4.72 23.39
C LEU A 187 7.72 4.58 24.88
N ARG A 188 6.91 3.82 25.62
CA ARG A 188 7.05 3.70 27.08
C ARG A 188 7.69 2.38 27.51
N VAL A 189 7.32 1.27 26.87
CA VAL A 189 7.85 -0.06 27.24
C VAL A 189 9.19 -0.31 26.54
N ALA A 190 9.23 -0.15 25.22
CA ALA A 190 10.43 -0.31 24.41
C ALA A 190 11.36 0.92 24.46
N ASN A 191 10.84 2.07 24.91
CA ASN A 191 11.59 3.33 24.97
C ASN A 191 12.28 3.67 23.64
N ALA A 192 11.59 3.39 22.53
CA ALA A 192 12.15 3.53 21.20
C ALA A 192 12.34 5.02 20.83
N ARG A 193 13.42 5.30 20.10
CA ARG A 193 13.75 6.66 19.69
C ARG A 193 12.84 7.17 18.57
N THR A 194 12.41 8.42 18.68
CA THR A 194 11.56 9.11 17.71
C THR A 194 12.38 9.96 16.74
N ASP A 195 13.31 9.34 16.03
CA ASP A 195 14.23 9.99 15.09
C ASP A 195 13.82 9.78 13.61
N TRP A 196 12.75 9.02 13.35
CA TRP A 196 12.25 8.79 12.00
C TRP A 196 11.37 9.96 11.52
N THR A 197 12.04 10.98 10.98
CA THR A 197 11.41 12.15 10.35
C THR A 197 11.73 12.19 8.85
N MET A 198 10.86 12.79 8.05
CA MET A 198 11.08 12.85 6.60
C MET A 198 12.23 13.80 6.25
N GLU A 199 12.46 14.83 7.06
CA GLU A 199 13.58 15.75 6.96
C GLU A 199 14.91 15.00 7.14
N SER A 200 15.06 14.25 8.24
CA SER A 200 16.25 13.43 8.47
C SER A 200 16.41 12.35 7.40
N PHE A 201 15.32 11.79 6.90
CA PHE A 201 15.35 10.80 5.82
C PHE A 201 15.91 11.41 4.53
N VAL A 202 15.45 12.60 4.12
CA VAL A 202 16.01 13.30 2.93
C VAL A 202 17.51 13.49 3.09
N GLU A 203 17.97 14.01 4.23
CA GLU A 203 19.39 14.29 4.45
C GLU A 203 20.26 13.03 4.31
N GLN A 204 19.84 11.94 4.96
CA GLN A 204 20.56 10.67 4.95
C GLN A 204 20.54 10.01 3.55
N GLU A 205 19.38 9.96 2.91
CA GLU A 205 19.23 9.28 1.63
C GLU A 205 19.89 10.07 0.50
N VAL A 206 19.87 11.41 0.53
CA VAL A 206 20.64 12.26 -0.39
C VAL A 206 22.14 12.00 -0.26
N ALA A 207 22.66 11.91 0.97
CA ALA A 207 24.07 11.60 1.19
C ALA A 207 24.44 10.20 0.68
N ARG A 208 23.58 9.20 0.93
CA ARG A 208 23.74 7.82 0.44
C ARG A 208 23.74 7.76 -1.09
N LEU A 209 22.79 8.43 -1.73
CA LEU A 209 22.68 8.50 -3.19
C LEU A 209 23.91 9.16 -3.81
N ARG A 210 24.40 10.27 -3.24
CA ARG A 210 25.64 10.93 -3.69
C ARG A 210 26.83 9.99 -3.63
N ALA A 211 27.02 9.30 -2.50
CA ALA A 211 28.13 8.36 -2.32
C ALA A 211 28.03 7.16 -3.29
N ARG A 212 26.82 6.62 -3.48
CA ARG A 212 26.59 5.46 -4.35
C ARG A 212 26.72 5.78 -5.83
N VAL A 213 26.23 6.95 -6.25
CA VAL A 213 26.25 7.35 -7.67
C VAL A 213 27.62 7.90 -8.08
N GLY A 214 28.33 8.59 -7.18
CA GLY A 214 29.61 9.23 -7.51
C GLY A 214 29.41 10.27 -8.61
N ASP A 215 30.13 10.13 -9.72
CA ASP A 215 30.06 11.00 -10.92
C ASP A 215 29.23 10.42 -12.07
N LYS A 216 28.62 9.24 -11.88
CA LYS A 216 27.84 8.54 -12.91
C LYS A 216 26.49 9.23 -13.17
N ARG A 217 25.83 8.87 -14.27
CA ARG A 217 24.48 9.36 -14.63
C ARG A 217 23.38 8.39 -14.19
N VAL A 218 22.23 8.98 -13.86
CA VAL A 218 21.03 8.27 -13.42
C VAL A 218 19.90 8.52 -14.43
N VAL A 219 19.20 7.47 -14.81
CA VAL A 219 17.95 7.56 -15.57
C VAL A 219 16.78 7.24 -14.67
N CYS A 220 15.64 7.90 -14.85
CA CYS A 220 14.44 7.66 -14.06
C CYS A 220 13.21 7.56 -14.97
N ALA A 221 12.41 6.53 -14.77
CA ALA A 221 11.11 6.42 -15.42
C ALA A 221 10.08 7.28 -14.67
N LEU A 222 9.54 8.31 -15.33
CA LEU A 222 8.45 9.11 -14.81
C LEU A 222 7.12 8.56 -15.31
N SER A 223 6.16 8.41 -14.39
CA SER A 223 4.81 7.94 -14.69
C SER A 223 3.72 8.99 -14.45
N GLY A 224 4.07 10.16 -13.90
CA GLY A 224 3.09 11.14 -13.42
C GLY A 224 2.50 10.82 -12.04
N GLY A 225 2.84 9.65 -11.48
CA GLY A 225 2.48 9.27 -10.12
C GLY A 225 3.37 9.94 -9.07
N VAL A 226 2.86 9.98 -7.83
CA VAL A 226 3.60 10.55 -6.68
C VAL A 226 4.96 9.88 -6.49
N ASP A 227 5.02 8.55 -6.59
CA ASP A 227 6.23 7.79 -6.20
C ASP A 227 7.39 8.06 -7.15
N SER A 228 7.15 7.95 -8.47
CA SER A 228 8.18 8.25 -9.48
C SER A 228 8.62 9.71 -9.43
N THR A 229 7.70 10.63 -9.13
CA THR A 229 8.01 12.06 -9.01
C THR A 229 8.87 12.36 -7.78
N VAL A 230 8.53 11.77 -6.63
CA VAL A 230 9.30 11.93 -5.38
C VAL A 230 10.69 11.30 -5.53
N THR A 231 10.78 10.12 -6.16
CA THR A 231 12.09 9.52 -6.52
C THR A 231 12.91 10.46 -7.39
N ALA A 232 12.33 11.02 -8.44
CA ALA A 232 13.04 11.94 -9.33
C ALA A 232 13.53 13.19 -8.59
N ALA A 233 12.68 13.80 -7.75
CA ALA A 233 13.06 14.97 -6.95
C ALA A 233 14.21 14.66 -5.97
N LEU A 234 14.12 13.54 -5.25
CA LEU A 234 15.14 13.13 -4.29
C LEU A 234 16.48 12.83 -4.97
N VAL A 235 16.44 12.14 -6.12
CA VAL A 235 17.64 11.85 -6.93
C VAL A 235 18.20 13.15 -7.53
N GLN A 236 17.37 14.07 -8.02
CA GLN A 236 17.81 15.37 -8.53
C GLN A 236 18.54 16.17 -7.45
N GLN A 237 18.02 16.21 -6.23
CA GLN A 237 18.70 16.86 -5.10
C GLN A 237 20.06 16.21 -4.77
N ALA A 238 20.20 14.91 -5.01
CA ALA A 238 21.46 14.20 -4.84
C ALA A 238 22.47 14.46 -5.96
N VAL A 239 22.07 14.36 -7.24
CA VAL A 239 23.02 14.28 -8.37
C VAL A 239 22.92 15.44 -9.37
N GLY A 240 21.94 16.34 -9.22
CA GLY A 240 21.71 17.50 -10.08
C GLY A 240 21.43 17.11 -11.53
N ASP A 241 22.07 17.81 -12.47
CA ASP A 241 21.91 17.68 -13.94
C ASP A 241 22.36 16.32 -14.52
N ARG A 242 22.81 15.40 -13.66
CA ARG A 242 23.17 14.02 -14.03
C ARG A 242 21.97 13.08 -14.00
N LEU A 243 20.80 13.57 -13.56
CA LEU A 243 19.53 12.89 -13.69
C LEU A 243 18.88 13.24 -15.04
N THR A 244 18.52 12.22 -15.81
CA THR A 244 17.63 12.35 -16.96
C THR A 244 16.37 11.52 -16.73
N CYS A 245 15.21 12.14 -16.83
CA CYS A 245 13.92 11.49 -16.69
C CYS A 245 13.34 11.14 -18.07
N ILE A 246 12.73 9.96 -18.18
CA ILE A 246 12.01 9.53 -19.38
C ILE A 246 10.55 9.38 -19.01
N PHE A 247 9.67 10.06 -19.74
CA PHE A 247 8.22 9.92 -19.63
C PHE A 247 7.68 9.34 -20.93
N VAL A 248 7.13 8.12 -20.86
CA VAL A 248 6.58 7.42 -22.02
C VAL A 248 5.08 7.66 -22.06
N ASP A 249 4.60 8.39 -23.07
CA ASP A 249 3.19 8.43 -23.40
C ASP A 249 2.82 7.12 -24.10
N ASN A 250 2.13 6.26 -23.34
CA ASN A 250 1.65 4.97 -23.82
C ASN A 250 0.30 5.08 -24.57
N GLY A 251 -0.27 6.27 -24.71
CA GLY A 251 -1.57 6.47 -25.33
C GLY A 251 -2.74 5.97 -24.50
N LEU A 252 -2.54 5.64 -23.22
CA LEU A 252 -3.55 5.11 -22.29
C LEU A 252 -3.78 6.04 -21.09
N LEU A 253 -3.23 7.25 -21.12
CA LEU A 253 -3.38 8.29 -20.10
C LEU A 253 -4.71 9.05 -20.25
N ARG A 254 -5.07 9.81 -19.20
CA ARG A 254 -6.28 10.66 -19.18
C ARG A 254 -6.19 11.83 -20.16
N ALA A 255 -7.33 12.47 -20.43
CA ALA A 255 -7.37 13.66 -21.27
C ALA A 255 -6.50 14.79 -20.68
N GLY A 256 -5.58 15.33 -21.49
CA GLY A 256 -4.69 16.44 -21.10
C GLY A 256 -3.62 16.09 -20.06
N GLU A 257 -3.47 14.81 -19.70
CA GLU A 257 -2.56 14.39 -18.63
C GLU A 257 -1.09 14.53 -19.02
N VAL A 258 -0.74 14.29 -20.28
CA VAL A 258 0.65 14.40 -20.76
C VAL A 258 1.13 15.83 -20.62
N GLU A 259 0.36 16.79 -21.13
CA GLU A 259 0.71 18.21 -21.12
C GLU A 259 0.78 18.75 -19.69
N GLU A 260 -0.20 18.38 -18.85
CA GLU A 260 -0.22 18.78 -17.44
C GLU A 260 1.02 18.27 -16.69
N VAL A 261 1.30 16.96 -16.80
CA VAL A 261 2.37 16.30 -16.04
C VAL A 261 3.74 16.78 -16.51
N VAL A 262 3.97 16.84 -17.83
CA VAL A 262 5.23 17.32 -18.41
C VAL A 262 5.47 18.79 -18.09
N GLY A 263 4.42 19.62 -18.13
CA GLY A 263 4.50 21.03 -17.73
C GLY A 263 4.94 21.19 -16.27
N ILE A 264 4.37 20.40 -15.34
CA ILE A 264 4.82 20.46 -13.94
C ILE A 264 6.29 20.04 -13.80
N PHE A 265 6.69 18.95 -14.46
CA PHE A 265 8.07 18.46 -14.34
C PHE A 265 9.11 19.43 -14.89
N ARG A 266 8.85 20.07 -16.03
CA ARG A 266 9.78 21.02 -16.64
C ARG A 266 9.71 22.39 -15.98
N ASP A 267 8.52 22.95 -15.82
CA ASP A 267 8.37 24.36 -15.45
C ASP A 267 8.44 24.59 -13.94
N ARG A 268 8.01 23.61 -13.13
CA ARG A 268 7.99 23.73 -11.67
C ARG A 268 9.12 22.99 -10.99
N MET A 269 9.51 21.82 -11.51
CA MET A 269 10.55 20.98 -10.92
C MET A 269 11.90 21.07 -11.63
N GLN A 270 11.97 21.72 -12.81
CA GLN A 270 13.21 21.89 -13.58
C GLN A 270 13.91 20.55 -13.88
N LEU A 271 13.13 19.48 -14.10
CA LEU A 271 13.65 18.16 -14.46
C LEU A 271 14.01 18.11 -15.95
N ASP A 272 15.12 17.46 -16.29
CA ASP A 272 15.44 17.05 -17.66
C ASP A 272 14.50 15.89 -18.07
N VAL A 273 13.38 16.22 -18.70
CA VAL A 273 12.35 15.25 -19.11
C VAL A 273 12.36 15.01 -20.61
N ARG A 274 12.63 13.77 -21.00
CA ARG A 274 12.45 13.23 -22.35
C ARG A 274 11.04 12.67 -22.48
N LEU A 275 10.18 13.36 -23.23
CA LEU A 275 8.84 12.89 -23.59
C LEU A 275 8.95 11.98 -24.81
N VAL A 276 8.41 10.76 -24.70
CA VAL A 276 8.44 9.74 -25.75
C VAL A 276 7.01 9.40 -26.11
N ASP A 277 6.60 9.73 -27.32
CA ASP A 277 5.29 9.32 -27.85
C ASP A 277 5.40 7.87 -28.38
N ALA A 278 4.73 6.96 -27.69
CA ALA A 278 4.64 5.56 -28.08
C ALA A 278 3.18 5.10 -28.27
N ALA A 279 2.21 6.01 -28.29
CA ALA A 279 0.79 5.69 -28.26
C ALA A 279 0.37 4.68 -29.34
N ALA A 280 0.83 4.90 -30.58
CA ALA A 280 0.53 4.02 -31.71
C ALA A 280 1.04 2.58 -31.51
N ARG A 281 2.25 2.42 -30.94
CA ARG A 281 2.85 1.11 -30.69
C ARG A 281 2.07 0.32 -29.63
N PHE A 282 1.65 0.99 -28.55
CA PHE A 282 0.83 0.35 -27.52
C PHE A 282 -0.54 -0.07 -28.06
N LEU A 283 -1.21 0.79 -28.84
CA LEU A 283 -2.52 0.47 -29.42
C LEU A 283 -2.46 -0.69 -30.42
N GLU A 284 -1.42 -0.75 -31.26
CA GLU A 284 -1.26 -1.87 -32.20
C GLU A 284 -1.04 -3.18 -31.43
N ASN A 285 -0.20 -3.18 -30.40
CA ASN A 285 0.06 -4.36 -29.58
C ASN A 285 -1.16 -4.83 -28.77
N LEU A 286 -2.08 -3.92 -28.41
CA LEU A 286 -3.31 -4.21 -27.67
C LEU A 286 -4.49 -4.62 -28.56
N ARG A 287 -4.33 -4.61 -29.88
CA ARG A 287 -5.41 -4.85 -30.83
C ARG A 287 -6.07 -6.21 -30.62
N GLY A 288 -7.37 -6.20 -30.36
CA GLY A 288 -8.18 -7.41 -30.15
C GLY A 288 -7.89 -8.16 -28.83
N VAL A 289 -7.15 -7.56 -27.90
CA VAL A 289 -6.85 -8.17 -26.59
C VAL A 289 -7.94 -7.84 -25.59
N GLU A 290 -8.64 -8.86 -25.11
CA GLU A 290 -9.71 -8.72 -24.10
C GLU A 290 -9.23 -9.06 -22.69
N ASP A 291 -8.47 -10.16 -22.56
CA ASP A 291 -8.00 -10.67 -21.28
C ASP A 291 -7.15 -9.64 -20.52
N PRO A 292 -7.55 -9.24 -19.30
CA PRO A 292 -6.91 -8.14 -18.57
C PRO A 292 -5.47 -8.45 -18.18
N GLU A 293 -5.18 -9.69 -17.80
CA GLU A 293 -3.81 -10.14 -17.49
C GLU A 293 -2.89 -10.06 -18.72
N ARG A 294 -3.41 -10.42 -19.90
CA ARG A 294 -2.69 -10.28 -21.16
C ARG A 294 -2.49 -8.81 -21.53
N LYS A 295 -3.49 -7.94 -21.33
CA LYS A 295 -3.31 -6.47 -21.51
C LYS A 295 -2.18 -5.96 -20.63
N ARG A 296 -2.19 -6.31 -19.34
CA ARG A 296 -1.14 -5.92 -18.36
C ARG A 296 0.25 -6.36 -18.81
N ARG A 297 0.41 -7.62 -19.22
CA ARG A 297 1.68 -8.14 -19.75
C ARG A 297 2.15 -7.39 -21.00
N ILE A 298 1.26 -7.18 -21.97
CA ILE A 298 1.59 -6.48 -23.22
C ILE A 298 2.04 -5.05 -22.94
N ILE A 299 1.31 -4.33 -22.10
CA ILE A 299 1.65 -2.95 -21.72
C ILE A 299 2.99 -2.92 -20.98
N GLY A 300 3.20 -3.81 -20.00
CA GLY A 300 4.45 -3.90 -19.27
C GLY A 300 5.65 -4.17 -20.17
N THR A 301 5.56 -5.18 -21.04
CA THR A 301 6.62 -5.52 -22.00
C THR A 301 6.89 -4.37 -22.98
N THR A 302 5.83 -3.78 -23.56
CA THR A 302 5.97 -2.67 -24.52
C THR A 302 6.61 -1.45 -23.86
N PHE A 303 6.24 -1.14 -22.62
CA PHE A 303 6.85 -0.07 -21.84
C PHE A 303 8.34 -0.29 -21.62
N ILE A 304 8.73 -1.49 -21.19
CA ILE A 304 10.13 -1.85 -20.97
C ILE A 304 10.93 -1.71 -22.27
N GLU A 305 10.41 -2.19 -23.40
CA GLU A 305 11.08 -2.07 -24.70
C GLU A 305 11.29 -0.62 -25.15
N VAL A 306 10.26 0.21 -25.02
CA VAL A 306 10.34 1.64 -25.36
C VAL A 306 11.31 2.34 -24.41
N PHE A 307 11.19 2.10 -23.11
CA PHE A 307 12.06 2.71 -22.10
C PHE A 307 13.53 2.31 -22.31
N GLU A 308 13.83 1.04 -22.57
CA GLU A 308 15.18 0.57 -22.85
C GLU A 308 15.77 1.21 -24.11
N GLN A 309 14.97 1.31 -25.18
CA GLN A 309 15.38 1.95 -26.42
C GLN A 309 15.81 3.40 -26.17
N GLU A 310 15.03 4.13 -25.38
CA GLU A 310 15.27 5.54 -25.05
C GLU A 310 16.42 5.70 -24.05
N ALA A 311 16.52 4.84 -23.04
CA ALA A 311 17.59 4.86 -22.05
C ALA A 311 18.97 4.63 -22.69
N LYS A 312 19.06 3.79 -23.73
CA LYS A 312 20.31 3.57 -24.49
C LYS A 312 20.81 4.81 -25.24
N THR A 313 19.92 5.77 -25.54
CA THR A 313 20.31 7.05 -26.14
C THR A 313 20.92 8.02 -25.13
N ILE A 314 20.85 7.72 -23.83
CA ILE A 314 21.43 8.53 -22.77
C ILE A 314 22.88 8.09 -22.56
N PRO A 315 23.87 8.93 -22.92
CA PRO A 315 25.28 8.54 -22.80
C PRO A 315 25.66 8.35 -21.33
N HIS A 316 26.41 7.28 -21.06
CA HIS A 316 26.98 6.97 -19.74
C HIS A 316 25.95 6.80 -18.59
N ALA A 317 24.69 6.51 -18.91
CA ALA A 317 23.72 6.07 -17.91
C ALA A 317 24.19 4.78 -17.25
N THR A 318 24.37 4.78 -15.93
CA THR A 318 24.77 3.59 -15.17
C THR A 318 23.68 3.13 -14.22
N PHE A 319 22.85 4.05 -13.72
CA PHE A 319 21.81 3.72 -12.76
C PHE A 319 20.40 3.94 -13.31
N LEU A 320 19.47 3.09 -12.89
CA LEU A 320 18.03 3.31 -13.02
C LEU A 320 17.41 3.59 -11.66
N ALA A 321 16.80 4.75 -11.50
CA ALA A 321 16.01 5.10 -10.33
C ALA A 321 14.57 4.58 -10.43
N GLN A 322 14.08 3.93 -9.37
CA GLN A 322 12.71 3.43 -9.25
C GLN A 322 12.07 3.86 -7.93
N GLY A 323 10.78 4.13 -7.97
CA GLY A 323 9.97 4.44 -6.78
C GLY A 323 9.40 3.19 -6.11
N THR A 324 10.19 2.14 -5.96
CA THR A 324 9.81 0.93 -5.22
C THR A 324 9.54 1.28 -3.77
N LEU A 325 8.39 0.86 -3.24
CA LEU A 325 7.98 1.16 -1.87
C LEU A 325 8.13 -0.06 -0.97
N TYR A 326 8.04 0.16 0.34
CA TYR A 326 8.20 -0.90 1.33
C TYR A 326 7.15 -2.03 1.22
N PRO A 327 5.85 -1.76 0.95
CA PRO A 327 4.88 -2.80 0.67
C PRO A 327 5.29 -3.72 -0.49
N ASP A 328 5.90 -3.18 -1.54
CA ASP A 328 6.33 -3.96 -2.71
C ASP A 328 7.43 -4.96 -2.31
N VAL A 329 8.38 -4.51 -1.48
CA VAL A 329 9.48 -5.35 -0.97
C VAL A 329 8.97 -6.47 -0.07
N ILE A 330 8.05 -6.17 0.85
CA ILE A 330 7.48 -7.18 1.75
C ILE A 330 6.73 -8.25 0.96
N GLU A 331 5.93 -7.86 -0.02
CA GLU A 331 5.20 -8.80 -0.87
C GLU A 331 6.14 -9.75 -1.63
N SER A 332 7.32 -9.26 -2.05
CA SER A 332 8.32 -10.08 -2.75
C SER A 332 9.05 -11.10 -1.86
N ILE A 333 9.13 -10.84 -0.55
CA ILE A 333 9.82 -11.69 0.44
C ILE A 333 8.85 -12.67 1.12
N SER A 334 7.54 -12.44 1.00
CA SER A 334 6.54 -13.10 1.85
C SER A 334 6.57 -14.64 1.84
N VAL A 335 6.37 -15.21 3.03
CA VAL A 335 6.45 -16.63 3.43
C VAL A 335 5.61 -17.59 2.56
N ARG A 336 4.59 -17.09 1.85
CA ARG A 336 3.69 -17.92 1.02
C ARG A 336 4.08 -17.95 -0.47
N GLY A 337 5.29 -17.50 -0.80
CA GLY A 337 5.66 -17.22 -2.19
C GLY A 337 4.96 -15.96 -2.71
N PRO A 338 5.32 -15.48 -3.92
CA PRO A 338 4.69 -14.30 -4.49
C PRO A 338 3.17 -14.52 -4.51
N SER A 339 2.42 -13.63 -3.86
CA SER A 339 0.96 -13.61 -3.90
C SER A 339 0.52 -13.70 -5.37
N ALA A 340 0.12 -14.92 -5.77
CA ALA A 340 -0.39 -15.34 -7.06
C ALA A 340 -0.05 -14.41 -8.23
N THR A 341 1.05 -14.63 -8.99
CA THR A 341 1.33 -14.18 -10.39
C THR A 341 1.03 -12.72 -10.85
N ILE A 342 0.37 -11.89 -10.05
CA ILE A 342 -0.35 -10.66 -10.41
C ILE A 342 0.59 -9.45 -10.37
N LYS A 343 1.75 -9.56 -9.70
CA LYS A 343 2.75 -8.47 -9.60
C LYS A 343 4.14 -8.85 -10.10
N SER A 344 4.23 -9.84 -10.99
CA SER A 344 5.48 -10.29 -11.60
C SER A 344 6.25 -9.21 -12.38
N HIS A 345 5.67 -8.01 -12.60
CA HIS A 345 6.23 -6.96 -13.47
C HIS A 345 6.22 -5.54 -12.86
N HIS A 346 6.01 -5.37 -11.56
CA HIS A 346 6.14 -4.06 -10.92
C HIS A 346 7.29 -4.03 -9.91
N ASN A 347 8.22 -3.09 -10.15
CA ASN A 347 9.24 -2.51 -9.26
C ASN A 347 10.21 -3.42 -8.47
N VAL A 348 9.95 -4.72 -8.33
CA VAL A 348 10.72 -5.62 -7.43
C VAL A 348 11.29 -6.84 -8.14
N GLY A 349 10.93 -7.08 -9.41
CA GLY A 349 11.34 -8.25 -10.20
C GLY A 349 12.76 -8.21 -10.78
N GLY A 350 13.60 -7.24 -10.36
CA GLY A 350 14.88 -6.97 -11.02
C GLY A 350 14.69 -6.41 -12.43
N LEU A 351 15.77 -5.89 -13.01
CA LEU A 351 15.75 -5.46 -14.40
C LEU A 351 15.86 -6.68 -15.32
N PRO A 352 15.27 -6.65 -16.53
CA PRO A 352 15.55 -7.66 -17.54
C PRO A 352 17.06 -7.85 -17.68
N GLU A 353 17.57 -9.09 -17.78
CA GLU A 353 19.03 -9.38 -17.86
C GLU A 353 19.75 -8.58 -18.96
N ARG A 354 19.01 -8.19 -20.01
CA ARG A 354 19.49 -7.34 -21.11
C ARG A 354 19.74 -5.88 -20.75
N MET A 355 19.25 -5.39 -19.60
CA MET A 355 19.39 -4.01 -19.17
C MET A 355 20.64 -3.86 -18.30
N GLN A 356 21.68 -3.21 -18.84
CA GLN A 356 22.98 -3.02 -18.20
C GLN A 356 22.99 -1.85 -17.18
N LEU A 357 21.90 -1.65 -16.45
CA LEU A 357 21.74 -0.58 -15.46
C LEU A 357 21.71 -1.14 -14.04
N GLU A 358 22.28 -0.41 -13.09
CA GLU A 358 22.23 -0.70 -11.66
C GLU A 358 20.99 -0.03 -11.02
N LEU A 359 20.25 -0.75 -10.16
CA LEU A 359 19.03 -0.23 -9.54
C LEU A 359 19.30 0.72 -8.37
N LEU A 360 18.60 1.87 -8.36
CA LEU A 360 18.49 2.81 -7.23
C LEU A 360 17.03 2.90 -6.78
N GLU A 361 16.75 2.43 -5.57
CA GLU A 361 15.38 2.38 -5.02
C GLU A 361 15.32 3.17 -3.70
N PRO A 362 15.39 4.51 -3.74
CA PRO A 362 15.54 5.31 -2.53
C PRO A 362 14.30 5.34 -1.64
N LEU A 363 13.13 4.95 -2.17
CA LEU A 363 11.87 4.91 -1.41
C LEU A 363 11.56 3.53 -0.82
N ARG A 364 12.50 2.58 -0.94
CA ARG A 364 12.32 1.17 -0.59
C ARG A 364 11.87 0.94 0.86
N GLU A 365 12.18 1.85 1.76
CA GLU A 365 11.86 1.77 3.20
C GLU A 365 10.60 2.55 3.60
N LEU A 366 9.90 3.17 2.63
CA LEU A 366 8.77 4.07 2.89
C LEU A 366 7.42 3.48 2.52
N PHE A 367 6.41 3.84 3.30
CA PHE A 367 4.99 3.68 2.96
C PHE A 367 4.47 4.85 2.11
N LYS A 368 3.32 4.64 1.46
CA LYS A 368 2.71 5.61 0.53
C LYS A 368 2.42 6.98 1.16
N ASP A 369 2.00 7.01 2.42
CA ASP A 369 1.74 8.25 3.16
C ASP A 369 3.03 8.97 3.56
N GLU A 370 4.10 8.23 3.87
CA GLU A 370 5.45 8.77 4.06
C GLU A 370 5.98 9.40 2.78
N VAL A 371 5.84 8.74 1.64
CA VAL A 371 6.23 9.30 0.33
C VAL A 371 5.51 10.62 0.05
N ARG A 372 4.22 10.75 0.40
CA ARG A 372 3.49 12.01 0.26
C ARG A 372 4.03 13.10 1.20
N ARG A 373 4.39 12.74 2.44
CA ARG A 373 5.03 13.68 3.39
C ARG A 373 6.42 14.10 2.89
N LEU A 374 7.22 13.15 2.43
CA LEU A 374 8.52 13.36 1.82
C LEU A 374 8.42 14.31 0.62
N GLY A 375 7.40 14.12 -0.23
CA GLY A 375 7.14 15.01 -1.34
C GLY A 375 6.92 16.47 -0.93
N ARG A 376 6.25 16.72 0.20
CA ARG A 376 6.10 18.09 0.74
C ARG A 376 7.41 18.66 1.24
N VAL A 377 8.22 17.85 1.94
CA VAL A 377 9.55 18.26 2.42
C VAL A 377 10.47 18.63 1.25
N LEU A 378 10.37 17.89 0.14
CA LEU A 378 11.10 18.16 -1.10
C LEU A 378 10.51 19.33 -1.93
N GLY A 379 9.43 19.97 -1.47
CA GLY A 379 8.82 21.13 -2.12
C GLY A 379 8.01 20.79 -3.38
N LEU A 380 7.54 19.55 -3.55
CA LEU A 380 6.70 19.19 -4.69
C LEU A 380 5.34 19.92 -4.62
N PRO A 381 4.74 20.28 -5.77
CA PRO A 381 3.41 20.87 -5.79
C PRO A 381 2.35 19.94 -5.20
N ASP A 382 1.42 20.50 -4.42
CA ASP A 382 0.31 19.73 -3.82
C ASP A 382 -0.56 19.00 -4.86
N ALA A 383 -0.66 19.56 -6.07
CA ALA A 383 -1.37 18.93 -7.20
C ALA A 383 -0.80 17.55 -7.57
N ILE A 384 0.50 17.33 -7.38
CA ILE A 384 1.13 16.01 -7.55
C ILE A 384 0.87 15.16 -6.31
N ILE A 385 1.20 15.67 -5.12
CA ILE A 385 1.17 14.91 -3.86
C ILE A 385 -0.23 14.36 -3.53
N THR A 386 -1.27 15.15 -3.83
CA THR A 386 -2.66 14.81 -3.55
C THR A 386 -3.35 14.06 -4.69
N ARG A 387 -2.69 13.89 -5.84
CA ARG A 387 -3.23 13.19 -7.01
C ARG A 387 -3.69 11.79 -6.61
N GLN A 388 -4.90 11.44 -7.02
CA GLN A 388 -5.42 10.09 -6.84
C GLN A 388 -4.58 9.08 -7.65
N PRO A 389 -4.41 7.84 -7.16
CA PRO A 389 -3.65 6.82 -7.86
C PRO A 389 -4.20 6.58 -9.28
N PHE A 390 -3.29 6.40 -10.23
CA PHE A 390 -3.61 6.02 -11.60
C PHE A 390 -2.80 4.76 -11.98
N PRO A 391 -3.45 3.72 -12.49
CA PRO A 391 -2.80 2.44 -12.78
C PRO A 391 -1.79 2.57 -13.92
N GLY A 392 -0.70 1.80 -13.89
CA GLY A 392 0.29 1.76 -14.98
C GLY A 392 -0.31 1.39 -16.35
N PRO A 393 -1.20 0.38 -16.43
CA PRO A 393 -2.01 0.10 -17.62
C PRO A 393 -2.98 1.21 -18.06
N GLY A 394 -3.14 2.24 -17.23
CA GLY A 394 -3.99 3.39 -17.49
C GLY A 394 -5.43 3.02 -17.80
N LEU A 395 -5.98 3.63 -18.84
CA LEU A 395 -7.36 3.43 -19.26
C LEU A 395 -7.62 2.05 -19.89
N ALA A 396 -6.59 1.26 -20.23
CA ALA A 396 -6.77 -0.05 -20.85
C ALA A 396 -7.53 -1.05 -19.95
N ILE A 397 -7.39 -0.90 -18.63
CA ILE A 397 -8.09 -1.70 -17.62
C ILE A 397 -9.42 -1.05 -17.16
N ARG A 398 -9.74 0.13 -17.68
CA ARG A 398 -11.03 0.82 -17.50
C ARG A 398 -11.91 0.74 -18.74
N VAL A 399 -11.42 0.11 -19.80
CA VAL A 399 -12.19 -0.30 -20.97
C VAL A 399 -12.34 -1.81 -20.89
N ILE A 400 -13.53 -2.28 -20.58
CA ILE A 400 -13.83 -3.71 -20.49
C ILE A 400 -13.93 -4.26 -21.93
N GLY A 401 -13.20 -5.33 -22.21
CA GLY A 401 -13.01 -5.88 -23.57
C GLY A 401 -11.87 -5.20 -24.36
N PRO A 402 -11.87 -5.26 -25.70
CA PRO A 402 -10.79 -4.70 -26.53
C PRO A 402 -10.59 -3.19 -26.34
N VAL A 403 -9.34 -2.72 -26.51
CA VAL A 403 -8.98 -1.30 -26.41
C VAL A 403 -8.68 -0.76 -27.80
N ASP A 404 -9.33 0.35 -28.16
CA ASP A 404 -9.10 1.08 -29.41
C ASP A 404 -9.23 2.60 -29.18
N ALA A 405 -8.94 3.38 -30.23
CA ALA A 405 -8.95 4.83 -30.17
C ALA A 405 -10.35 5.42 -29.84
N GLU A 406 -11.42 4.79 -30.33
CA GLU A 406 -12.79 5.26 -30.11
C GLU A 406 -13.21 5.06 -28.64
N ARG A 407 -13.00 3.84 -28.12
CA ARG A 407 -13.29 3.50 -26.72
C ARG A 407 -12.46 4.33 -25.75
N LEU A 408 -11.19 4.59 -26.08
CA LEU A 408 -10.34 5.49 -25.30
C LEU A 408 -10.83 6.93 -25.33
N ARG A 409 -11.30 7.44 -26.48
CA ARG A 409 -11.92 8.77 -26.57
C ARG A 409 -13.14 8.88 -25.65
N ILE A 410 -14.00 7.86 -25.65
CA ILE A 410 -15.21 7.82 -24.82
C ILE A 410 -14.85 7.84 -23.33
N VAL A 411 -14.01 6.90 -22.88
CA VAL A 411 -13.67 6.82 -21.44
C VAL A 411 -12.87 8.04 -20.97
N ARG A 412 -12.05 8.66 -21.82
CA ARG A 412 -11.36 9.93 -21.51
C ARG A 412 -12.34 11.08 -21.27
N GLY A 413 -13.32 11.24 -22.16
CA GLY A 413 -14.34 12.29 -22.01
C GLY A 413 -15.16 12.10 -20.74
N ALA A 414 -15.57 10.86 -20.47
CA ALA A 414 -16.31 10.54 -19.26
C ALA A 414 -15.47 10.73 -17.98
N ASP A 415 -14.22 10.24 -17.96
CA ASP A 415 -13.33 10.40 -16.80
C ASP A 415 -13.05 11.87 -16.51
N ALA A 416 -12.85 12.71 -17.54
CA ALA A 416 -12.66 14.15 -17.38
C ALA A 416 -13.84 14.82 -16.66
N ILE A 417 -15.08 14.46 -17.01
CA ILE A 417 -16.29 14.94 -16.33
C ILE A 417 -16.35 14.45 -14.89
N VAL A 418 -16.04 13.17 -14.64
CA VAL A 418 -15.97 12.61 -13.28
C VAL A 418 -14.97 13.39 -12.43
N GLN A 419 -13.76 13.63 -12.93
CA GLN A 419 -12.74 14.38 -12.21
C GLN A 419 -13.15 15.83 -11.94
N ASP A 420 -13.77 16.51 -12.91
CA ASP A 420 -14.23 17.89 -12.78
C ASP A 420 -15.34 18.03 -11.71
N GLU A 421 -16.40 17.23 -11.80
CA GLU A 421 -17.52 17.29 -10.85
C GLU A 421 -17.11 16.89 -9.43
N ILE A 422 -16.21 15.90 -9.27
CA ILE A 422 -15.69 15.50 -7.96
C ILE A 422 -14.85 16.62 -7.32
N ARG A 423 -14.08 17.38 -8.11
CA ARG A 423 -13.34 18.54 -7.61
C ARG A 423 -14.27 19.71 -7.27
N ARG A 424 -15.27 19.99 -8.11
CA ARG A 424 -16.28 21.03 -7.84
C ARG A 424 -17.10 20.74 -6.58
N ALA A 425 -17.30 19.47 -6.26
CA ALA A 425 -17.93 19.03 -5.03
C ALA A 425 -16.98 19.00 -3.81
N GLU A 426 -15.71 19.39 -3.98
CA GLU A 426 -14.68 19.38 -2.94
C GLU A 426 -14.42 17.98 -2.33
N LEU A 427 -14.80 16.92 -3.04
CA LEU A 427 -14.67 15.54 -2.56
C LEU A 427 -13.34 14.90 -2.96
N TYR A 428 -12.59 15.47 -3.90
CA TYR A 428 -11.40 14.86 -4.49
C TYR A 428 -10.38 14.33 -3.46
N GLN A 429 -10.10 15.10 -2.41
CA GLN A 429 -9.13 14.72 -1.36
C GLN A 429 -9.70 13.71 -0.35
N SER A 430 -11.02 13.69 -0.17
CA SER A 430 -11.70 12.76 0.74
C SER A 430 -11.83 11.35 0.17
N LEU A 431 -11.72 11.24 -1.16
CA LEU A 431 -11.80 9.98 -1.90
C LEU A 431 -10.41 9.43 -2.15
N TRP A 432 -10.27 8.12 -2.03
CA TRP A 432 -9.04 7.44 -2.42
C TRP A 432 -8.86 7.47 -3.94
N GLN A 433 -9.94 7.21 -4.66
CA GLN A 433 -9.97 7.21 -6.12
C GLN A 433 -11.41 7.41 -6.60
N ALA A 434 -11.59 8.13 -7.70
CA ALA A 434 -12.83 8.22 -8.46
C ALA A 434 -12.51 8.17 -9.96
N PHE A 435 -13.26 7.42 -10.76
CA PHE A 435 -13.01 7.26 -12.20
C PHE A 435 -14.20 6.67 -12.97
N ALA A 436 -14.12 6.75 -14.29
CA ALA A 436 -15.06 6.12 -15.23
C ALA A 436 -14.54 4.78 -15.78
N VAL A 437 -15.46 3.85 -16.04
CA VAL A 437 -15.24 2.54 -16.68
C VAL A 437 -16.22 2.35 -17.82
N LEU A 438 -15.74 1.98 -19.02
CA LEU A 438 -16.56 1.72 -20.19
C LEU A 438 -16.89 0.23 -20.31
N LEU A 439 -18.19 -0.11 -20.37
CA LEU A 439 -18.66 -1.49 -20.46
C LEU A 439 -18.96 -1.89 -21.91
N PRO A 440 -18.70 -3.14 -22.35
CA PRO A 440 -19.04 -3.66 -23.67
C PRO A 440 -20.52 -4.02 -23.80
N VAL A 441 -21.39 -3.24 -23.15
CA VAL A 441 -22.84 -3.45 -23.17
C VAL A 441 -23.47 -2.25 -23.86
N LYS A 442 -24.24 -2.52 -24.90
CA LYS A 442 -25.07 -1.51 -25.54
C LYS A 442 -26.48 -1.56 -25.00
N THR A 443 -27.10 -0.39 -24.81
CA THR A 443 -28.48 -0.31 -24.34
C THR A 443 -29.28 0.67 -25.17
N VAL A 444 -30.60 0.44 -25.23
CA VAL A 444 -31.50 1.42 -25.84
C VAL A 444 -31.58 2.64 -24.92
N GLY A 445 -31.39 3.81 -25.51
CA GLY A 445 -31.59 5.11 -24.89
C GLY A 445 -32.55 5.95 -25.72
N VAL A 446 -32.99 7.06 -25.14
CA VAL A 446 -33.72 8.11 -25.84
C VAL A 446 -32.93 9.38 -25.58
N MET A 447 -32.35 9.96 -26.64
CA MET A 447 -31.59 11.20 -26.55
C MET A 447 -32.20 12.17 -27.56
N GLY A 448 -32.85 13.24 -27.07
CA GLY A 448 -33.79 14.02 -27.87
C GLY A 448 -35.03 13.20 -28.22
N ASP A 449 -35.44 13.23 -29.48
CA ASP A 449 -36.60 12.48 -30.00
C ASP A 449 -36.20 11.15 -30.69
N GLU A 450 -34.91 10.80 -30.68
CA GLU A 450 -34.39 9.61 -31.38
C GLU A 450 -33.99 8.48 -30.43
N ARG A 451 -34.19 7.24 -30.89
CA ARG A 451 -33.70 6.04 -30.20
C ARG A 451 -32.21 5.87 -30.47
N THR A 452 -31.45 5.66 -29.41
CA THR A 452 -30.00 5.43 -29.49
C THR A 452 -29.65 4.03 -29.00
N TYR A 453 -28.54 3.48 -29.50
CA TYR A 453 -28.02 2.17 -29.06
C TYR A 453 -26.52 2.28 -28.77
N GLU A 454 -26.22 2.88 -27.61
CA GLU A 454 -24.89 3.29 -27.19
C GLU A 454 -24.42 2.53 -25.94
N ASN A 455 -23.18 2.78 -25.53
CA ASN A 455 -22.53 2.05 -24.44
C ASN A 455 -23.05 2.46 -23.06
N VAL A 456 -22.89 1.54 -22.10
CA VAL A 456 -23.04 1.82 -20.66
C VAL A 456 -21.70 2.23 -20.07
N LEU A 457 -21.72 3.26 -19.23
CA LEU A 457 -20.56 3.70 -18.46
C LEU A 457 -20.81 3.49 -16.95
N ALA A 458 -19.85 2.91 -16.24
CA ALA A 458 -19.87 2.81 -14.79
C ALA A 458 -18.97 3.90 -14.17
N ILE A 459 -19.47 4.54 -13.12
CA ILE A 459 -18.69 5.42 -12.25
C ILE A 459 -18.27 4.62 -11.02
N ARG A 460 -16.99 4.70 -10.68
CA ARG A 460 -16.42 4.09 -9.48
C ARG A 460 -15.83 5.18 -8.60
N ALA A 461 -16.22 5.24 -7.32
CA ALA A 461 -15.55 6.05 -6.32
C ALA A 461 -15.45 5.31 -4.99
N VAL A 462 -14.29 5.38 -4.35
CA VAL A 462 -13.98 4.61 -3.14
C VAL A 462 -13.29 5.46 -2.07
N GLN A 463 -13.52 5.08 -0.82
CA GLN A 463 -12.80 5.58 0.36
C GLN A 463 -11.93 4.44 0.91
N SER A 464 -10.66 4.76 1.20
CA SER A 464 -9.69 3.80 1.70
C SER A 464 -8.53 4.52 2.40
N SER A 465 -7.89 3.82 3.34
CA SER A 465 -6.64 4.27 3.98
C SER A 465 -5.38 3.66 3.37
N ASP A 466 -5.49 2.54 2.64
CA ASP A 466 -4.35 1.72 2.18
C ASP A 466 -4.54 1.03 0.82
N GLY A 467 -5.74 1.08 0.23
CA GLY A 467 -6.08 0.38 -1.01
C GLY A 467 -6.21 -1.14 -0.89
N MET A 468 -5.89 -1.75 0.27
CA MET A 468 -6.09 -3.18 0.54
C MET A 468 -7.54 -3.46 0.92
N THR A 469 -8.14 -2.58 1.72
CA THR A 469 -9.58 -2.56 1.99
C THR A 469 -10.15 -1.23 1.53
N ALA A 470 -11.32 -1.24 0.91
CA ALA A 470 -11.96 -0.02 0.43
C ALA A 470 -13.46 -0.14 0.49
N ASP A 471 -14.13 0.93 0.90
CA ASP A 471 -15.57 1.01 0.84
C ASP A 471 -15.99 1.91 -0.32
N TRP A 472 -17.16 1.65 -0.92
CA TRP A 472 -17.68 2.52 -1.96
C TRP A 472 -18.10 3.87 -1.36
N ALA A 473 -17.87 4.95 -2.08
CA ALA A 473 -18.15 6.29 -1.59
C ALA A 473 -19.64 6.62 -1.69
N ARG A 474 -20.23 7.18 -0.62
CA ARG A 474 -21.64 7.60 -0.63
C ARG A 474 -21.73 9.01 -1.19
N LEU A 475 -21.57 9.12 -2.51
CA LEU A 475 -21.64 10.41 -3.20
C LEU A 475 -23.08 10.97 -3.07
N PRO A 476 -23.24 12.29 -2.89
CA PRO A 476 -24.58 12.90 -2.82
C PRO A 476 -25.41 12.63 -4.08
N ASP A 477 -26.71 12.40 -3.91
CA ASP A 477 -27.62 12.06 -5.02
C ASP A 477 -27.61 13.13 -6.14
N ASP A 478 -27.57 14.42 -5.76
CA ASP A 478 -27.48 15.53 -6.71
C ASP A 478 -26.19 15.49 -7.53
N LEU A 479 -25.08 15.06 -6.94
CA LEU A 479 -23.80 14.90 -7.64
C LEU A 479 -23.87 13.73 -8.62
N LEU A 480 -24.44 12.60 -8.21
CA LEU A 480 -24.68 11.46 -9.10
C LEU A 480 -25.58 11.84 -10.29
N GLY A 481 -26.64 12.63 -10.04
CA GLY A 481 -27.52 13.15 -11.07
C GLY A 481 -26.80 14.05 -12.08
N ARG A 482 -25.95 14.98 -11.60
CA ARG A 482 -25.12 15.83 -12.48
C ARG A 482 -24.12 15.04 -13.30
N LEU A 483 -23.39 14.12 -12.67
CA LEU A 483 -22.45 13.24 -13.35
C LEU A 483 -23.13 12.47 -14.49
N SER A 484 -24.25 11.82 -14.20
CA SER A 484 -25.03 11.08 -15.20
C SER A 484 -25.46 11.98 -16.36
N THR A 485 -26.05 13.13 -16.04
CA THR A 485 -26.56 14.09 -17.04
C THR A 485 -25.46 14.62 -17.95
N ARG A 486 -24.34 15.07 -17.36
CA ARG A 486 -23.21 15.61 -18.13
C ARG A 486 -22.58 14.54 -19.02
N ILE A 487 -22.34 13.33 -18.50
CA ILE A 487 -21.76 12.25 -19.28
C ILE A 487 -22.63 11.91 -20.49
N ILE A 488 -23.95 11.74 -20.29
CA ILE A 488 -24.87 11.38 -21.39
C ILE A 488 -24.94 12.49 -22.45
N ASN A 489 -24.94 13.76 -22.03
CA ASN A 489 -25.10 14.89 -22.95
C ASN A 489 -23.80 15.32 -23.65
N GLU A 490 -22.65 15.18 -22.99
CA GLU A 490 -21.36 15.70 -23.47
C GLU A 490 -20.49 14.61 -24.13
N VAL A 491 -20.71 13.33 -23.82
CA VAL A 491 -19.87 12.21 -24.30
C VAL A 491 -20.62 11.36 -25.32
N ALA A 492 -20.44 11.69 -26.61
CA ALA A 492 -20.95 10.88 -27.70
C ALA A 492 -20.44 9.43 -27.62
N GLY A 493 -21.36 8.46 -27.63
CA GLY A 493 -21.10 7.03 -27.47
C GLY A 493 -21.55 6.42 -26.15
N VAL A 494 -22.18 7.21 -25.26
CA VAL A 494 -22.74 6.76 -23.98
C VAL A 494 -24.20 7.23 -23.87
N ASN A 495 -25.11 6.34 -23.45
CA ASN A 495 -26.51 6.70 -23.20
C ASN A 495 -27.05 6.21 -21.86
N ARG A 496 -26.20 5.58 -21.06
CA ARG A 496 -26.57 5.04 -19.75
C ARG A 496 -25.38 5.08 -18.82
N VAL A 497 -25.63 5.54 -17.60
CA VAL A 497 -24.62 5.64 -16.53
C VAL A 497 -25.08 4.82 -15.32
N VAL A 498 -24.16 4.09 -14.71
CA VAL A 498 -24.36 3.32 -13.47
C VAL A 498 -23.30 3.70 -12.43
N TYR A 499 -23.54 3.38 -11.16
CA TYR A 499 -22.61 3.64 -10.06
C TYR A 499 -22.28 2.35 -9.30
N ASP A 500 -21.00 2.09 -9.02
CA ASP A 500 -20.56 0.90 -8.32
C ASP A 500 -20.68 1.03 -6.79
N ILE A 501 -21.55 0.22 -6.20
CA ILE A 501 -21.81 0.14 -4.76
C ILE A 501 -21.17 -1.09 -4.09
N SER A 502 -20.17 -1.69 -4.72
CA SER A 502 -19.47 -2.89 -4.21
C SER A 502 -18.23 -2.51 -3.40
N SER A 503 -18.11 -3.01 -2.17
CA SER A 503 -16.90 -2.81 -1.33
C SER A 503 -15.78 -3.81 -1.71
N LYS A 504 -14.55 -3.52 -1.30
CA LYS A 504 -13.38 -4.40 -1.37
C LYS A 504 -13.02 -4.87 0.05
N PRO A 505 -13.18 -6.16 0.39
CA PRO A 505 -13.80 -7.27 -0.37
C PRO A 505 -15.35 -7.19 -0.44
N PRO A 506 -16.04 -7.96 -1.32
CA PRO A 506 -15.52 -9.03 -2.19
C PRO A 506 -15.03 -8.57 -3.57
N ALA A 507 -15.35 -7.35 -4.00
CA ALA A 507 -14.90 -6.82 -5.29
C ALA A 507 -13.46 -6.29 -5.21
N THR A 508 -12.94 -5.77 -6.33
CA THR A 508 -11.73 -4.94 -6.33
C THR A 508 -12.06 -3.48 -6.64
N ILE A 509 -11.05 -2.60 -6.66
CA ILE A 509 -11.29 -1.18 -6.97
C ILE A 509 -11.51 -1.02 -8.48
N GLU A 510 -10.66 -1.62 -9.31
CA GLU A 510 -10.74 -1.60 -10.78
C GLU A 510 -11.66 -2.73 -11.31
N TRP A 511 -12.06 -2.69 -12.59
CA TRP A 511 -13.16 -3.52 -13.16
C TRP A 511 -12.74 -4.48 -14.29
N GLU A 512 -11.44 -4.49 -14.61
CA GLU A 512 -10.73 -4.99 -15.82
C GLU A 512 -11.35 -6.05 -16.74
#